data_AF-A0AAV4B971-F1
#
_entry.id   AF-A0AAV4B971-F1
#
_cell.length_a   1.000
_cell.length_b   1.000
_cell.length_c   1.000
_cell.angle_alpha   90.00
_cell.angle_beta   90.00
_cell.angle_gamma   90.00
#
_symmetry.space_group_name_H-M   'P 1'
#
loop_
_entity.id
_entity.type
_entity.pdbx_description
1 polymer ?
#
loop_
_entity_poly.entity_id
_entity_poly.type
_entity_poly.pdbx_seq_one_letter_code
_entity_poly.pdbx_strand_id
1 'polypeptide(L)'
;MGKTVFEGDLFEPVHADEAVWTLEDKRYIRICLSKAHNTAAHCWPSLLVGQYKVDPMTFDAMQKKLTLQRFQFENPGMDFSGAEMTGNYHGGGPELPG
;
A
#
# COMPACT_ATOMS: atom_id res chain seq x y z
N MET A 1 -16.38 -14.38 -27.14
CA MET A 1 -15.95 -14.89 -25.82
C MET A 1 -15.05 -13.84 -25.20
N GLY A 2 -15.18 -13.57 -23.89
CA GLY A 2 -14.32 -12.61 -23.19
C GLY A 2 -12.93 -13.19 -22.94
N LYS A 3 -11.88 -12.36 -23.04
CA LYS A 3 -10.51 -12.73 -22.68
C LYS A 3 -10.26 -12.29 -21.24
N THR A 4 -9.81 -13.19 -20.39
CA THR A 4 -9.33 -12.85 -19.03
C THR A 4 -8.07 -11.99 -19.13
N VAL A 5 -8.07 -10.84 -18.44
CA VAL A 5 -6.96 -9.88 -18.46
C VAL A 5 -6.20 -9.81 -17.12
N PHE A 6 -6.83 -10.26 -16.03
CA PHE A 6 -6.29 -10.24 -14.67
C PHE A 6 -6.96 -11.34 -13.85
N GLU A 7 -6.17 -12.20 -13.20
CA GLU A 7 -6.66 -13.31 -12.39
C GLU A 7 -5.57 -13.79 -11.41
N GLY A 8 -5.98 -14.15 -10.19
CA GLY A 8 -5.15 -14.78 -9.17
C GLY A 8 -5.52 -14.32 -7.75
N ASP A 9 -4.80 -14.86 -6.77
CA ASP A 9 -5.02 -14.57 -5.34
C ASP A 9 -4.30 -13.28 -4.93
N LEU A 10 -5.00 -12.37 -4.25
CA LEU A 10 -4.40 -11.17 -3.64
C LEU A 10 -3.38 -11.57 -2.56
N PHE A 11 -2.40 -10.70 -2.33
CA PHE A 11 -1.33 -10.99 -1.36
C PHE A 11 -1.84 -11.16 0.08
N GLU A 12 -2.84 -10.37 0.48
CA GLU A 12 -3.57 -10.50 1.75
C GLU A 12 -5.06 -10.18 1.56
N PRO A 13 -5.93 -10.48 2.55
CA PRO A 13 -7.36 -10.18 2.47
C PRO A 13 -7.68 -8.69 2.30
N VAL A 14 -8.80 -8.42 1.61
CA VAL A 14 -9.37 -7.09 1.37
C VAL A 14 -10.84 -7.07 1.80
N HIS A 15 -11.36 -5.89 2.12
CA HIS A 15 -12.79 -5.65 2.28
C HIS A 15 -13.44 -5.60 0.90
N ALA A 16 -13.92 -6.75 0.42
CA ALA A 16 -14.44 -6.90 -0.94
C ALA A 16 -15.73 -6.09 -1.18
N ASP A 17 -16.49 -5.83 -0.13
CA ASP A 17 -17.68 -4.98 -0.12
C ASP A 17 -17.37 -3.49 -0.36
N GLU A 18 -16.14 -3.05 -0.08
CA GLU A 18 -15.64 -1.70 -0.37
C GLU A 18 -14.91 -1.58 -1.70
N ALA A 19 -14.76 -2.70 -2.43
CA ALA A 19 -14.02 -2.70 -3.69
C ALA A 19 -14.79 -1.92 -4.77
N VAL A 20 -14.11 -0.96 -5.39
CA VAL A 20 -14.66 -0.15 -6.47
C VAL A 20 -13.77 -0.30 -7.71
N TRP A 21 -14.40 -0.39 -8.88
CA TRP A 21 -13.70 -0.31 -10.15
C TRP A 21 -14.35 0.72 -11.07
N THR A 22 -13.54 1.40 -11.87
CA THR A 22 -13.98 2.41 -12.82
C THR A 22 -13.32 2.16 -14.19
N LEU A 23 -14.03 2.52 -15.26
CA LEU A 23 -13.46 2.59 -16.60
C LEU A 23 -13.12 4.06 -16.90
N GLU A 24 -11.83 4.38 -16.88
CA GLU A 24 -11.31 5.73 -17.09
C GLU A 24 -10.92 5.92 -18.55
N ASP A 25 -11.40 7.01 -19.16
CA ASP A 25 -11.17 7.41 -20.56
C ASP A 25 -11.41 6.32 -21.61
N LYS A 26 -12.25 5.33 -21.28
CA LYS A 26 -12.48 4.10 -22.07
C LYS A 26 -11.18 3.35 -22.42
N ARG A 27 -10.12 3.55 -21.63
CA ARG A 27 -8.78 3.01 -21.90
C ARG A 27 -8.21 2.22 -20.73
N TYR A 28 -8.47 2.66 -19.50
CA TYR A 28 -7.91 2.02 -18.30
C TYR A 28 -9.02 1.57 -17.38
N ILE A 29 -8.88 0.35 -16.84
CA ILE A 29 -9.69 -0.09 -15.70
C ILE A 29 -8.90 0.23 -14.45
N ARG A 30 -9.45 1.08 -13.59
CA ARG A 30 -8.88 1.37 -12.28
C ARG A 30 -9.64 0.56 -11.24
N ILE A 31 -8.90 -0.20 -10.43
CA ILE A 31 -9.45 -1.02 -9.35
C ILE A 31 -8.89 -0.47 -8.04
N CYS A 32 -9.78 -0.16 -7.09
CA CYS A 32 -9.45 0.29 -5.75
C CYS A 32 -9.91 -0.76 -4.75
N LEU A 33 -8.97 -1.26 -3.95
CA LEU A 33 -9.20 -2.29 -2.94
C LEU A 33 -8.80 -1.76 -1.56
N SER A 34 -9.68 -1.93 -0.58
CA SER A 34 -9.39 -1.64 0.83
C SER A 34 -8.75 -2.86 1.48
N LYS A 35 -7.50 -2.73 1.95
CA LYS A 35 -6.83 -3.82 2.67
C LYS A 35 -7.52 -4.08 4.02
N ALA A 36 -7.69 -5.35 4.38
CA ALA A 36 -8.18 -5.72 5.71
C ALA A 36 -7.16 -5.39 6.81
N HIS A 37 -5.87 -5.51 6.50
CA HIS A 37 -4.77 -5.07 7.35
C HIS A 37 -4.17 -3.80 6.76
N ASN A 38 -4.54 -2.64 7.31
CA ASN A 38 -4.19 -1.32 6.78
C ASN A 38 -3.06 -0.61 7.53
N THR A 39 -2.30 -1.32 8.36
CA THR A 39 -1.15 -0.75 9.08
C THR A 39 0.10 -0.72 8.20
N ALA A 40 1.06 0.16 8.53
CA ALA A 40 2.32 0.27 7.79
C ALA A 40 3.18 -1.00 7.81
N ALA A 41 2.93 -1.92 8.75
CA ALA A 41 3.58 -3.24 8.80
C ALA A 41 3.16 -4.15 7.63
N HIS A 42 1.92 -3.99 7.14
CA HIS A 42 1.35 -4.81 6.05
C HIS A 42 1.59 -4.19 4.66
N CYS A 43 2.85 -3.84 4.40
CA CYS A 43 3.30 -3.42 3.08
C CYS A 43 3.35 -4.64 2.14
N TRP A 44 2.57 -4.62 1.06
CA TRP A 44 2.51 -5.75 0.14
C TRP A 44 3.71 -5.74 -0.81
N PRO A 45 4.50 -6.83 -0.88
CA PRO A 45 5.63 -6.98 -1.81
C PRO A 45 5.19 -7.40 -3.22
N SER A 46 3.91 -7.72 -3.39
CA SER A 46 3.31 -8.02 -4.69
C SER A 46 1.82 -7.76 -4.68
N LEU A 47 1.22 -7.55 -5.84
CA LEU A 47 -0.24 -7.40 -5.93
C LEU A 47 -0.95 -8.75 -5.73
N LEU A 48 -0.46 -9.79 -6.41
CA LEU A 48 -0.96 -11.16 -6.31
C LEU A 48 0.11 -12.08 -5.73
N VAL A 49 -0.30 -13.24 -5.21
CA VAL A 49 0.63 -14.28 -4.77
C VAL A 49 1.46 -14.77 -5.97
N GLY A 50 2.77 -14.55 -5.90
CA GLY A 50 3.73 -15.00 -6.93
C GLY A 50 3.76 -14.16 -8.21
N GLN A 51 2.87 -13.19 -8.41
CA GLN A 51 2.79 -12.36 -9.61
C GLN A 51 2.82 -10.86 -9.28
N TYR A 52 3.27 -10.04 -10.22
CA TYR A 52 3.39 -8.58 -10.04
C TYR A 52 4.21 -8.21 -8.79
N LYS A 53 5.35 -8.89 -8.62
CA LYS A 53 6.30 -8.59 -7.54
C LYS A 53 6.95 -7.24 -7.79
N VAL A 54 7.09 -6.46 -6.73
CA VAL A 54 7.81 -5.20 -6.76
C VAL A 54 9.32 -5.46 -6.69
N ASP A 55 10.13 -4.60 -7.31
CA ASP A 55 11.57 -4.65 -7.14
C ASP A 55 11.98 -4.17 -5.74
N PRO A 56 13.16 -4.57 -5.22
CA PRO A 56 13.57 -4.24 -3.86
C PRO A 56 13.66 -2.73 -3.56
N MET A 57 14.05 -1.91 -4.54
CA MET A 57 14.20 -0.46 -4.35
C MET A 57 12.83 0.21 -4.25
N THR A 58 11.89 -0.19 -5.10
CA THR A 58 10.52 0.31 -5.03
C THR A 58 9.82 -0.18 -3.76
N PHE A 59 10.07 -1.42 -3.31
CA PHE A 59 9.52 -1.91 -2.04
C PHE A 59 9.98 -1.07 -0.85
N ASP A 60 11.27 -0.75 -0.81
CA ASP A 60 11.86 0.10 0.23
C ASP A 60 11.18 1.48 0.29
N ALA A 61 10.99 2.11 -0.87
CA ALA A 61 10.29 3.38 -0.99
C ALA A 61 8.81 3.29 -0.54
N MET A 62 8.12 2.19 -0.85
CA MET A 62 6.76 1.95 -0.38
C MET A 62 6.70 1.85 1.15
N GLN A 63 7.63 1.12 1.77
CA GLN A 63 7.70 1.01 3.23
C GLN A 63 7.96 2.36 3.89
N LYS A 64 8.92 3.15 3.39
CA LYS A 64 9.17 4.52 3.88
C LYS A 64 7.91 5.37 3.84
N LYS A 65 7.17 5.33 2.73
CA LYS A 65 5.94 6.11 2.54
C LYS A 65 4.85 5.70 3.52
N LEU A 66 4.59 4.40 3.68
CA LEU A 66 3.58 3.91 4.61
C LEU A 66 3.92 4.27 6.06
N THR A 67 5.18 4.13 6.44
CA THR A 67 5.62 4.48 7.78
C THR A 67 5.50 5.99 8.01
N LEU A 68 5.89 6.84 7.06
CA LEU A 68 5.68 8.29 7.16
C LEU A 68 4.19 8.66 7.30
N GLN A 69 3.31 8.03 6.54
CA GLN A 69 1.86 8.23 6.64
C GLN A 69 1.33 7.88 8.03
N ARG A 70 1.82 6.79 8.64
CA ARG A 70 1.52 6.43 10.04
C ARG A 70 1.96 7.55 11.00
N PHE A 71 3.20 8.01 10.91
CA PHE A 71 3.71 9.08 11.77
C PHE A 71 2.89 10.38 11.64
N GLN A 72 2.51 10.76 10.41
CA GLN A 72 1.66 11.91 10.16
C GLN A 72 0.26 11.77 10.80
N PHE A 73 -0.33 10.57 10.70
CA PHE A 73 -1.63 10.29 11.30
C PHE A 73 -1.58 10.31 12.83
N GLU A 74 -0.53 9.76 13.42
CA GLU A 74 -0.31 9.75 14.88
C GLU A 74 0.04 11.16 15.42
N ASN A 75 0.58 12.05 14.60
CA ASN A 75 1.06 13.38 15.00
C ASN A 75 0.48 14.50 14.12
N PRO A 76 -0.83 14.77 14.15
CA PRO A 76 -1.49 15.72 13.24
C PRO A 76 -1.04 17.18 13.43
N GLY A 77 -0.43 17.52 14.57
CA GLY A 77 0.07 18.87 14.87
C GLY A 77 1.51 19.13 14.44
N MET A 78 2.21 18.15 13.88
CA MET A 78 3.60 18.27 13.46
C MET A 78 3.69 18.48 11.93
N ASP A 79 4.56 19.41 11.50
CA ASP A 79 4.82 19.64 10.08
C ASP A 79 5.91 18.69 9.56
N PHE A 80 5.51 17.76 8.68
CA PHE A 80 6.40 16.79 8.05
C PHE A 80 6.70 17.12 6.57
N SER A 81 6.38 18.33 6.10
CA SER A 81 6.52 18.69 4.68
C SER A 81 7.95 18.65 4.15
N GLY A 82 8.95 18.78 5.03
CA GLY A 82 10.39 18.64 4.71
C GLY A 82 11.06 17.40 5.30
N ALA A 83 10.30 16.44 5.84
CA ALA A 83 10.87 15.29 6.54
C ALA A 83 11.27 14.17 5.56
N GLU A 84 12.46 13.61 5.75
CA GLU A 84 12.91 12.39 5.08
C GLU A 84 12.88 11.21 6.07
N MET A 85 12.27 10.10 5.66
CA MET A 85 12.24 8.89 6.48
C MET A 85 13.57 8.15 6.39
N THR A 86 14.33 8.15 7.50
CA THR A 86 15.62 7.47 7.62
C THR A 86 15.65 6.54 8.84
N GLY A 87 16.55 5.56 8.87
CA GLY A 87 16.69 4.62 9.99
C GLY A 87 15.77 3.40 9.91
N ASN A 88 15.19 2.98 11.03
CA ASN A 88 14.41 1.75 11.12
C ASN A 88 12.94 1.97 10.74
N TYR A 89 12.61 2.04 9.45
CA TYR A 89 11.22 2.23 8.97
C TYR A 89 10.54 0.95 8.48
N HIS A 90 11.29 -0.16 8.35
CA HIS A 90 10.73 -1.44 7.92
C HIS A 90 9.68 -1.95 8.92
N GLY A 91 8.68 -2.69 8.43
CA GLY A 91 7.63 -3.24 9.29
C GLY A 91 6.77 -2.19 10.00
N GLY A 92 6.72 -0.96 9.48
CA GLY A 92 5.95 0.13 10.08
C GLY A 92 6.71 0.96 11.12
N GLY A 93 8.02 0.75 11.27
CA GLY A 93 8.90 1.56 12.10
C GLY A 93 8.68 1.45 13.62
N PRO A 94 9.49 2.14 14.45
CA PRO A 94 9.38 2.10 15.90
C PRO A 94 8.07 2.74 16.38
N GLU A 95 7.56 2.25 17.49
CA GLU A 95 6.50 2.94 18.25
C GLU A 95 7.12 4.12 19.00
N LEU A 96 6.50 5.29 18.91
CA LEU A 96 6.92 6.45 19.69
C LEU A 96 6.34 6.37 21.10
N PRO A 97 7.11 6.72 22.14
CA PRO A 97 6.55 6.92 23.47
C PRO A 97 5.57 8.10 23.44
N GLY A 98 4.38 7.88 24.00
CA GLY A 98 3.32 8.89 24.12
C GLY A 98 3.51 9.87 25.26
#